data_AF-A0A0H1V2H7-F1
#
_entry.id   AF-A0A0H1V2H7-F1
#
_cell.length_a   1.000
_cell.length_b   1.000
_cell.length_c   1.000
_cell.angle_alpha   90.00
_cell.angle_beta   90.00
_cell.angle_gamma   90.00
#
_symmetry.space_group_name_H-M   'P 1'
#
loop_
_entity.id
_entity.type
_entity.pdbx_description
1 polymer ?
#
loop_
_entity_poly.entity_id
_entity_poly.type
_entity_poly.pdbx_seq_one_letter_code
_entity_poly.pdbx_strand_id
1 'polypeptide(L)'
;MDFPTYFRILKKYLGDGATIPEFFRELIEMITEDDAEEIISASGITSEKTDNTLVSYAKRSFSKKMANQLLYRVNSANMTESIESRPDETIQLLTNEFNSYYPDITAENASQRIPEIFVDFIREKAGMGISTAVQKASFIAQSNQLKKQYGQFLLTEANNCCAFPGCDRPLILTRGGLASENYEVSAIEKDKDAEPLNLIALCPDCFLTYQAESRKKIVTALKNVKKILVSAHNSQQSISDMKLDSGIVSVLTSLNKLKFDEYDISYDPKQLTDKISPKNNRTLYQLVKNQVIDNYLTIQKIIINLDKQGRIDYEDIQYQMRSMYKKLKAAKHGNLEIFNTISEKLHKATLQDIYFCQMIVSYFIQKCEVLE
;
A
#
# COMPACT_ATOMS: atom_id res chain seq x y z
N MET A 1 -15.89 1.47 29.63
CA MET A 1 -15.20 0.27 30.14
C MET A 1 -13.69 0.52 30.15
N ASP A 2 -12.93 -0.08 31.05
CA ASP A 2 -11.46 0.00 31.04
C ASP A 2 -10.81 -1.19 30.29
N PHE A 3 -9.53 -1.07 29.96
CA PHE A 3 -8.82 -2.12 29.22
C PHE A 3 -8.75 -3.47 29.96
N PRO A 4 -8.46 -3.54 31.29
CA PRO A 4 -8.48 -4.82 32.00
C PRO A 4 -9.81 -5.57 31.91
N THR A 5 -10.94 -4.85 32.00
CA THR A 5 -12.27 -5.46 31.81
C THR A 5 -12.44 -5.94 30.38
N TYR A 6 -12.09 -5.12 29.39
CA TYR A 6 -12.11 -5.49 27.96
C TYR A 6 -11.32 -6.77 27.69
N PHE A 7 -10.06 -6.82 28.13
CA PHE A 7 -9.17 -7.96 27.95
C PHE A 7 -9.73 -9.24 28.58
N ARG A 8 -10.27 -9.13 29.80
CA ARG A 8 -10.85 -10.28 30.51
C ARG A 8 -12.05 -10.87 29.75
N ILE A 9 -12.92 -10.02 29.22
CA ILE A 9 -14.09 -10.45 28.44
C ILE A 9 -13.63 -11.16 27.17
N LEU A 10 -12.70 -10.55 26.41
CA LEU A 10 -12.19 -11.18 25.20
C LEU A 10 -11.52 -12.52 25.48
N LYS A 11 -10.65 -12.59 26.49
CA LYS A 11 -9.96 -13.84 26.85
C LYS A 11 -10.96 -14.95 27.20
N LYS A 12 -12.06 -14.60 27.87
CA LYS A 12 -13.10 -15.57 28.26
C LYS A 12 -13.75 -16.24 27.04
N TYR A 13 -13.99 -15.49 25.96
CA TYR A 13 -14.75 -15.98 24.80
C TYR A 13 -13.90 -16.29 23.56
N LEU A 14 -12.73 -15.70 23.43
CA LEU A 14 -11.86 -15.82 22.26
C LEU A 14 -10.54 -16.53 22.55
N GLY A 15 -10.19 -16.72 23.83
CA GLY A 15 -8.86 -17.18 24.22
C GLY A 15 -8.67 -18.68 24.26
N ASP A 16 -9.71 -19.50 24.06
CA ASP A 16 -9.61 -20.97 23.86
C ASP A 16 -8.68 -21.72 24.84
N GLY A 17 -8.64 -21.28 26.11
CA GLY A 17 -7.81 -21.88 27.15
C GLY A 17 -6.38 -21.33 27.26
N ALA A 18 -5.96 -20.44 26.35
CA ALA A 18 -4.66 -19.78 26.38
C ALA A 18 -4.39 -19.10 27.73
N THR A 19 -3.12 -19.07 28.13
CA THR A 19 -2.67 -18.28 29.28
C THR A 19 -2.82 -16.78 29.00
N ILE A 20 -2.65 -15.93 30.02
CA ILE A 20 -2.70 -14.48 29.81
C ILE A 20 -1.63 -13.99 28.82
N PRO A 21 -0.35 -14.40 28.93
CA PRO A 21 0.67 -13.98 27.97
C PRO A 21 0.41 -14.47 26.54
N GLU A 22 -0.05 -15.71 26.37
CA GLU A 22 -0.40 -16.27 25.05
C GLU A 22 -1.54 -15.46 24.42
N PHE A 23 -2.66 -15.31 25.13
CA PHE A 23 -3.79 -14.54 24.60
C PHE A 23 -3.47 -13.06 24.35
N PHE A 24 -2.54 -12.47 25.09
CA PHE A 24 -2.13 -11.09 24.82
C PHE A 24 -1.38 -10.96 23.49
N ARG A 25 -0.56 -11.96 23.12
CA ARG A 25 0.11 -12.01 21.81
C ARG A 25 -0.91 -12.22 20.70
N GLU A 26 -1.82 -13.19 20.89
CA GLU A 26 -2.93 -13.40 19.96
C GLU A 26 -3.77 -12.13 19.79
N LEU A 27 -4.01 -11.37 20.86
CA LEU A 27 -4.74 -10.10 20.80
C LEU A 27 -3.98 -9.02 20.00
N ILE A 28 -2.64 -9.00 20.08
CA ILE A 28 -1.81 -8.11 19.24
C ILE A 28 -1.94 -8.55 17.78
N GLU A 29 -1.76 -9.83 17.49
CA GLU A 29 -1.86 -10.40 16.13
C GLU A 29 -3.26 -10.25 15.54
N MET A 30 -4.31 -10.30 16.36
CA MET A 30 -5.67 -10.02 15.91
C MET A 30 -5.83 -8.57 15.42
N ILE A 31 -5.01 -7.63 15.89
CA ILE A 31 -5.13 -6.21 15.52
C ILE A 31 -3.94 -5.71 14.68
N THR A 32 -3.04 -6.57 14.22
CA THR A 32 -1.89 -6.19 13.37
C THR A 32 -1.62 -7.25 12.30
N GLU A 33 -0.76 -6.94 11.33
CA GLU A 33 -0.19 -7.94 10.41
C GLU A 33 1.23 -8.35 10.81
N ASP A 34 1.84 -7.62 11.75
CA ASP A 34 3.16 -7.91 12.28
C ASP A 34 3.11 -8.97 13.37
N ASP A 35 4.23 -9.67 13.53
CA ASP A 35 4.49 -10.60 14.62
C ASP A 35 4.43 -9.90 15.99
N ALA A 36 3.74 -10.51 16.95
CA ALA A 36 3.55 -9.92 18.27
C ALA A 36 4.88 -9.71 19.02
N GLU A 37 5.86 -10.61 18.88
CA GLU A 37 7.16 -10.49 19.56
C GLU A 37 7.99 -9.33 18.99
N GLU A 38 7.88 -9.04 17.68
CA GLU A 38 8.49 -7.84 17.09
C GLU A 38 7.93 -6.57 17.75
N ILE A 39 6.61 -6.45 17.87
CA ILE A 39 5.96 -5.28 18.47
C ILE A 39 6.33 -5.15 19.95
N ILE A 40 6.29 -6.27 20.69
CA ILE A 40 6.64 -6.32 22.11
C ILE A 40 8.08 -5.87 22.32
N SER A 41 9.02 -6.41 21.56
CA SER A 41 10.44 -6.06 21.67
C SER A 41 10.70 -4.61 21.27
N ALA A 42 10.06 -4.10 20.21
CA ALA A 42 10.12 -2.70 19.79
C ALA A 42 9.56 -1.72 20.85
N SER A 43 8.69 -2.19 21.75
CA SER A 43 8.19 -1.41 22.87
C SER A 43 9.19 -1.32 24.05
N GLY A 44 10.32 -2.03 23.96
CA GLY A 44 11.39 -2.06 24.96
C GLY A 44 11.20 -3.13 26.03
N ILE A 45 10.37 -4.15 25.77
CA ILE A 45 10.17 -5.31 26.64
C ILE A 45 11.11 -6.42 26.18
N THR A 46 11.94 -6.93 27.10
CA THR A 46 12.91 -7.99 26.80
C THR A 46 12.35 -9.36 27.15
N SER A 47 12.78 -10.39 26.41
CA SER A 47 12.28 -11.78 26.49
C SER A 47 12.18 -12.34 27.91
N GLU A 48 13.17 -12.08 28.78
CA GLU A 48 13.19 -12.57 30.17
C GLU A 48 12.05 -12.05 31.05
N LYS A 49 11.43 -10.90 30.70
CA LYS A 49 10.37 -10.27 31.50
C LYS A 49 9.06 -10.13 30.73
N THR A 50 8.99 -10.62 29.50
CA THR A 50 7.84 -10.44 28.61
C THR A 50 6.55 -10.92 29.25
N ASP A 51 6.47 -12.19 29.64
CA ASP A 51 5.23 -12.78 30.15
C ASP A 51 4.72 -12.10 31.43
N ASN A 52 5.63 -11.83 32.37
CA ASN A 52 5.30 -11.08 33.58
C ASN A 52 4.77 -9.67 33.26
N THR A 53 5.32 -9.03 32.23
CA THR A 53 4.88 -7.72 31.76
C THR A 53 3.49 -7.81 31.12
N LEU A 54 3.24 -8.81 30.27
CA LEU A 54 1.93 -9.04 29.64
C LEU A 54 0.85 -9.35 30.68
N VAL A 55 1.18 -10.15 31.71
CA VAL A 55 0.29 -10.37 32.86
C VAL A 55 -0.01 -9.07 33.60
N SER A 56 0.99 -8.20 33.77
CA SER A 56 0.77 -6.88 34.36
C SER A 56 -0.10 -5.98 33.47
N TYR A 57 0.07 -6.03 32.15
CA TYR A 57 -0.74 -5.25 31.20
C TYR A 57 -2.21 -5.69 31.19
N ALA A 58 -2.49 -6.99 31.27
CA ALA A 58 -3.85 -7.49 31.42
C ALA A 58 -4.54 -6.94 32.69
N LYS A 59 -3.78 -6.62 33.75
CA LYS A 59 -4.30 -6.08 35.01
C LYS A 59 -4.34 -4.55 35.08
N ARG A 60 -3.43 -3.86 34.40
CA ARG A 60 -3.18 -2.41 34.57
C ARG A 60 -3.15 -1.61 33.27
N SER A 61 -3.47 -2.23 32.14
CA SER A 61 -3.30 -1.71 30.77
C SER A 61 -1.84 -1.65 30.30
N PHE A 62 -1.67 -1.56 28.98
CA PHE A 62 -0.38 -1.50 28.31
C PHE A 62 0.25 -0.11 28.37
N SER A 63 1.56 -0.05 28.15
CA SER A 63 2.31 1.20 28.23
C SER A 63 2.05 2.12 27.02
N LYS A 64 2.32 3.42 27.19
CA LYS A 64 2.34 4.38 26.09
C LYS A 64 3.35 4.00 24.99
N LYS A 65 4.46 3.33 25.33
CA LYS A 65 5.43 2.84 24.33
C LYS A 65 4.81 1.75 23.46
N MET A 66 4.17 0.76 24.08
CA MET A 66 3.42 -0.28 23.35
C MET A 66 2.33 0.34 22.46
N ALA A 67 1.56 1.27 23.01
CA ALA A 67 0.51 1.97 22.27
C ALA A 67 1.05 2.69 21.02
N ASN A 68 2.19 3.37 21.13
CA ASN A 68 2.82 4.05 20.00
C ASN A 68 3.35 3.08 18.93
N GLN A 69 3.82 1.89 19.33
CA GLN A 69 4.20 0.87 18.36
C GLN A 69 2.98 0.37 17.59
N LEU A 70 1.89 0.05 18.30
CA LEU A 70 0.66 -0.43 17.69
C LEU A 70 -0.02 0.62 16.80
N LEU A 71 -0.03 1.89 17.18
CA LEU A 71 -0.91 2.94 16.61
C LEU A 71 -0.93 3.01 15.09
N TYR A 72 0.22 2.86 14.41
CA TYR A 72 0.32 2.95 12.95
C TYR A 72 0.31 1.59 12.24
N ARG A 73 0.20 0.49 13.01
CA ARG A 73 0.15 -0.91 12.56
C ARG A 73 -1.23 -1.55 12.79
N VAL A 74 -2.14 -0.84 13.46
CA VAL A 74 -3.50 -1.31 13.74
C VAL A 74 -4.23 -1.71 12.46
N ASN A 75 -4.72 -2.94 12.42
CA ASN A 75 -5.66 -3.49 11.47
C ASN A 75 -6.87 -4.11 12.18
N SER A 76 -7.92 -3.31 12.38
CA SER A 76 -9.15 -3.76 13.03
C SER A 76 -9.98 -4.74 12.21
N ALA A 77 -9.76 -4.81 10.89
CA ALA A 77 -10.43 -5.77 10.03
C ALA A 77 -10.03 -7.22 10.36
N ASN A 78 -8.75 -7.46 10.71
CA ASN A 78 -8.27 -8.79 11.11
C ASN A 78 -9.02 -9.29 12.36
N MET A 79 -9.21 -8.42 13.34
CA MET A 79 -9.95 -8.76 14.57
C MET A 79 -11.43 -8.95 14.28
N THR A 80 -12.00 -8.14 13.37
CA THR A 80 -13.38 -8.29 12.91
C THR A 80 -13.59 -9.69 12.34
N GLU A 81 -12.70 -10.15 11.45
CA GLU A 81 -12.76 -11.49 10.85
C GLU A 81 -12.55 -12.60 11.89
N SER A 82 -11.61 -12.40 12.83
CA SER A 82 -11.39 -13.33 13.94
C SER A 82 -12.66 -13.52 14.79
N ILE A 83 -13.41 -12.45 15.07
CA ILE A 83 -14.68 -12.52 15.79
C ILE A 83 -15.78 -13.17 14.93
N GLU A 84 -15.91 -12.78 13.65
CA GLU A 84 -16.91 -13.31 12.71
C GLU A 84 -16.73 -14.81 12.45
N SER A 85 -15.51 -15.33 12.59
CA SER A 85 -15.22 -16.75 12.42
C SER A 85 -15.63 -17.63 13.60
N ARG A 86 -16.06 -17.03 14.73
CA ARG A 86 -16.47 -17.77 15.92
C ARG A 86 -17.89 -18.33 15.78
N PRO A 87 -18.24 -19.40 16.50
CA PRO A 87 -19.62 -19.89 16.54
C PRO A 87 -20.60 -18.81 16.98
N ASP A 88 -21.79 -18.78 16.38
CA ASP A 88 -22.84 -17.79 16.67
C ASP A 88 -23.16 -17.66 18.17
N GLU A 89 -23.18 -18.79 18.89
CA GLU A 89 -23.40 -18.83 20.34
C GLU A 89 -22.30 -18.06 21.10
N THR A 90 -21.03 -18.23 20.71
CA THR A 90 -19.90 -17.50 21.30
C THR A 90 -20.03 -16.00 21.03
N ILE A 91 -20.39 -15.62 19.80
CA ILE A 91 -20.60 -14.21 19.42
C ILE A 91 -21.76 -13.61 20.24
N GLN A 92 -22.85 -14.34 20.43
CA GLN A 92 -24.00 -13.89 21.21
C GLN A 92 -23.65 -13.70 22.69
N LEU A 93 -22.91 -14.63 23.30
CA LEU A 93 -22.46 -14.52 24.69
C LEU A 93 -21.48 -13.36 24.88
N LEU A 94 -20.53 -13.19 23.94
CA LEU A 94 -19.60 -12.06 23.90
C LEU A 94 -20.37 -10.73 23.82
N THR A 95 -21.33 -10.65 22.89
CA THR A 95 -22.19 -9.48 22.69
C THR A 95 -22.95 -9.12 23.96
N ASN A 96 -23.58 -10.10 24.62
CA ASN A 96 -24.36 -9.87 25.84
C ASN A 96 -23.50 -9.28 26.96
N GLU A 97 -22.24 -9.74 27.12
CA GLU A 97 -21.33 -9.16 28.11
C GLU A 97 -20.96 -7.71 27.75
N PHE A 98 -20.62 -7.43 26.50
CA PHE A 98 -20.30 -6.07 26.04
C PHE A 98 -21.49 -5.11 26.12
N ASN A 99 -22.71 -5.58 25.85
CA ASN A 99 -23.94 -4.77 25.85
C ASN A 99 -24.17 -4.09 27.22
N SER A 100 -23.78 -4.75 28.31
CA SER A 100 -23.87 -4.20 29.68
C SER A 100 -23.02 -2.93 29.89
N TYR A 101 -21.98 -2.73 29.07
CA TYR A 101 -21.12 -1.54 29.09
C TYR A 101 -21.40 -0.59 27.92
N TYR A 102 -21.85 -1.14 26.79
CA TYR A 102 -22.11 -0.44 25.53
C TYR A 102 -23.45 -0.91 24.96
N PRO A 103 -24.58 -0.28 25.33
CA PRO A 103 -25.92 -0.72 24.92
C PRO A 103 -26.14 -0.69 23.40
N ASP A 104 -25.31 0.03 22.65
CA ASP A 104 -25.30 0.08 21.19
C ASP A 104 -24.72 -1.18 20.53
N ILE A 105 -24.02 -2.04 21.29
CA ILE A 105 -23.43 -3.27 20.77
C ILE A 105 -24.49 -4.37 20.70
N THR A 106 -24.75 -4.86 19.49
CA THR A 106 -25.68 -5.93 19.16
C THR A 106 -24.95 -7.04 18.41
N ALA A 107 -25.58 -8.20 18.23
CA ALA A 107 -24.97 -9.31 17.51
C ALA A 107 -24.63 -8.95 16.05
N GLU A 108 -25.36 -7.99 15.47
CA GLU A 108 -25.16 -7.50 14.10
C GLU A 108 -23.92 -6.61 13.94
N ASN A 109 -23.47 -5.94 15.01
CA ASN A 109 -22.37 -4.96 14.94
C ASN A 109 -21.20 -5.28 15.88
N ALA A 110 -21.30 -6.31 16.73
CA ALA A 110 -20.30 -6.64 17.73
C ALA A 110 -18.92 -6.90 17.12
N SER A 111 -18.87 -7.61 15.97
CA SER A 111 -17.61 -7.89 15.27
C SER A 111 -16.86 -6.64 14.85
N GLN A 112 -17.56 -5.53 14.57
CA GLN A 112 -16.96 -4.26 14.17
C GLN A 112 -16.68 -3.36 15.38
N ARG A 113 -17.64 -3.26 16.31
CA ARG A 113 -17.57 -2.35 17.46
C ARG A 113 -16.56 -2.77 18.51
N ILE A 114 -16.37 -4.07 18.72
CA ILE A 114 -15.40 -4.59 19.71
C ILE A 114 -13.95 -4.23 19.31
N PRO A 115 -13.49 -4.51 18.07
CA PRO A 115 -12.18 -4.05 17.62
C PRO A 115 -11.98 -2.54 17.74
N GLU A 116 -12.99 -1.74 17.36
CA GLU A 116 -12.92 -0.27 17.49
C GLU A 116 -12.64 0.20 18.92
N ILE A 117 -13.21 -0.48 19.93
CA ILE A 117 -12.93 -0.18 21.34
C ILE A 117 -11.46 -0.43 21.67
N PHE A 118 -10.85 -1.51 21.14
CA PHE A 118 -9.42 -1.76 21.35
C PHE A 118 -8.56 -0.68 20.71
N VAL A 119 -8.88 -0.30 19.47
CA VAL A 119 -8.18 0.78 18.78
C VAL A 119 -8.29 2.09 19.56
N ASP A 120 -9.45 2.38 20.16
CA ASP A 120 -9.63 3.56 21.01
C ASP A 120 -8.73 3.50 22.26
N PHE A 121 -8.59 2.34 22.92
CA PHE A 121 -7.63 2.20 24.01
C PHE A 121 -6.18 2.45 23.56
N ILE A 122 -5.81 1.98 22.36
CA ILE A 122 -4.46 2.22 21.79
C ILE A 122 -4.25 3.71 21.56
N ARG A 123 -5.21 4.39 20.92
CA ARG A 123 -5.16 5.84 20.66
C ARG A 123 -5.08 6.65 21.94
N GLU A 124 -5.93 6.34 22.93
CA GLU A 124 -5.92 7.00 24.23
C GLU A 124 -4.56 6.85 24.92
N LYS A 125 -4.01 5.63 24.97
CA LYS A 125 -2.71 5.38 25.59
C LYS A 125 -1.55 6.01 24.82
N ALA A 126 -1.65 6.18 23.52
CA ALA A 126 -0.70 6.94 22.70
C ALA A 126 -0.78 8.46 22.99
N GLY A 127 -1.85 8.92 23.64
CA GLY A 127 -2.09 10.34 23.96
C GLY A 127 -2.85 11.08 22.87
N MET A 128 -3.60 10.36 22.02
CA MET A 128 -4.51 10.95 21.05
C MET A 128 -5.86 11.27 21.69
N GLY A 129 -6.56 12.26 21.15
CA GLY A 129 -7.94 12.52 21.54
C GLY A 129 -8.86 11.39 21.08
N ILE A 130 -9.76 10.93 21.95
CA ILE A 130 -10.81 9.97 21.56
C ILE A 130 -12.00 10.76 21.02
N SER A 131 -12.42 10.43 19.81
CA SER A 131 -13.66 10.95 19.26
C SER A 131 -14.85 10.20 19.84
N THR A 132 -15.89 10.93 20.23
CA THR A 132 -17.15 10.32 20.70
C THR A 132 -17.84 9.56 19.55
N ALA A 133 -18.76 8.64 19.88
CA ALA A 133 -19.55 7.93 18.86
C ALA A 133 -20.26 8.90 17.90
N VAL A 134 -20.79 10.01 18.42
CA VAL A 134 -21.43 11.07 17.62
C VAL A 134 -20.43 11.74 16.67
N GLN A 135 -19.22 12.02 17.13
CA GLN A 135 -18.17 12.60 16.28
C GLN A 135 -17.72 11.62 15.20
N LYS A 136 -17.52 10.34 15.54
CA LYS A 136 -17.20 9.28 14.57
C LYS A 136 -18.27 9.16 13.49
N ALA A 137 -19.55 9.10 13.89
CA ALA A 137 -20.66 9.07 12.95
C ALA A 137 -20.69 10.30 12.03
N SER A 138 -20.38 11.50 12.55
CA SER A 138 -20.26 12.71 11.76
C SER A 138 -19.12 12.64 10.73
N PHE A 139 -17.94 12.14 11.13
CA PHE A 139 -16.81 11.94 10.22
C PHE A 139 -17.14 10.96 9.09
N ILE A 140 -17.78 9.84 9.42
CA ILE A 140 -18.21 8.84 8.42
C ILE A 140 -19.28 9.41 7.49
N ALA A 141 -20.23 10.19 8.01
CA ALA A 141 -21.24 10.85 7.17
C ALA A 141 -20.60 11.85 6.18
N GLN A 142 -19.63 12.64 6.61
CA GLN A 142 -18.87 13.55 5.75
C GLN A 142 -18.05 12.78 4.70
N SER A 143 -17.36 11.72 5.12
CA SER A 143 -16.62 10.84 4.22
C SER A 143 -17.55 10.26 3.14
N ASN A 144 -18.72 9.74 3.52
CA ASN A 144 -19.69 9.19 2.59
C ASN A 144 -20.18 10.21 1.55
N GLN A 145 -20.33 11.49 1.91
CA GLN A 145 -20.64 12.55 0.95
C GLN A 145 -19.50 12.74 -0.06
N LEU A 146 -18.26 12.77 0.42
CA LEU A 146 -17.08 12.88 -0.44
C LEU A 146 -16.88 11.65 -1.33
N LYS A 147 -17.15 10.45 -0.82
CA LYS A 147 -17.09 9.19 -1.57
C LYS A 147 -18.08 9.18 -2.73
N LYS A 148 -19.30 9.65 -2.53
CA LYS A 148 -20.31 9.74 -3.61
C LYS A 148 -19.83 10.59 -4.79
N GLN A 149 -19.04 11.64 -4.52
CA GLN A 149 -18.59 12.56 -5.56
C GLN A 149 -17.21 12.18 -6.14
N TYR A 150 -16.27 11.77 -5.30
CA TYR A 150 -14.86 11.62 -5.65
C TYR A 150 -14.31 10.21 -5.42
N GLY A 151 -15.11 9.29 -4.86
CA GLY A 151 -14.65 7.99 -4.39
C GLY A 151 -13.93 7.16 -5.45
N GLN A 152 -14.55 6.97 -6.62
CA GLN A 152 -13.96 6.18 -7.71
C GLN A 152 -12.65 6.77 -8.23
N PHE A 153 -12.59 8.11 -8.34
CA PHE A 153 -11.38 8.82 -8.75
C PHE A 153 -10.25 8.59 -7.75
N LEU A 154 -10.52 8.80 -6.46
CA LEU A 154 -9.52 8.67 -5.40
C LEU A 154 -9.06 7.21 -5.21
N LEU A 155 -9.95 6.22 -5.38
CA LEU A 155 -9.57 4.80 -5.39
C LEU A 155 -8.60 4.46 -6.51
N THR A 156 -8.87 5.00 -7.71
CA THR A 156 -8.01 4.78 -8.89
C THR A 156 -6.67 5.48 -8.73
N GLU A 157 -6.68 6.72 -8.23
CA GLU A 157 -5.49 7.51 -7.97
C GLU A 157 -4.60 6.86 -6.90
N ALA A 158 -5.19 6.29 -5.85
CA ALA A 158 -4.49 5.57 -4.79
C ALA A 158 -4.15 4.11 -5.13
N ASN A 159 -4.48 3.65 -6.35
CA ASN A 159 -4.25 2.27 -6.81
C ASN A 159 -4.79 1.20 -5.83
N ASN A 160 -5.99 1.41 -5.28
CA ASN A 160 -6.61 0.54 -4.28
C ASN A 160 -5.80 0.36 -2.97
N CYS A 161 -4.80 1.20 -2.69
CA CYS A 161 -4.02 1.13 -1.45
C CYS A 161 -4.32 2.33 -0.55
N CYS A 162 -4.30 2.13 0.77
CA CYS A 162 -4.42 3.22 1.72
C CYS A 162 -3.31 4.24 1.51
N ALA A 163 -3.66 5.52 1.33
CA ALA A 163 -2.68 6.57 1.09
C ALA A 163 -2.10 7.18 2.40
N PHE A 164 -2.26 6.50 3.54
CA PHE A 164 -1.60 6.92 4.78
C PHE A 164 -0.13 6.48 4.76
N PRO A 165 0.84 7.35 5.10
CA PRO A 165 2.25 6.96 5.10
C PRO A 165 2.53 5.73 5.97
N GLY A 166 3.12 4.70 5.37
CA GLY A 166 3.46 3.44 6.03
C GLY A 166 2.32 2.42 6.11
N CYS A 167 1.16 2.71 5.52
CA CYS A 167 0.06 1.77 5.34
C CYS A 167 -0.06 1.43 3.85
N ASP A 168 -0.35 0.18 3.53
CA ASP A 168 -0.55 -0.33 2.17
C ASP A 168 -1.86 -1.12 2.02
N ARG A 169 -2.69 -1.10 3.07
CA ARG A 169 -3.93 -1.89 3.12
C ARG A 169 -4.85 -1.66 1.93
N PRO A 170 -5.47 -2.73 1.40
CA PRO A 170 -6.39 -2.63 0.29
C PRO A 170 -7.65 -1.84 0.70
N LEU A 171 -8.07 -0.93 -0.17
CA LEU A 171 -9.25 -0.08 0.01
C LEU A 171 -10.55 -0.74 -0.48
N ILE A 172 -10.42 -1.84 -1.21
CA ILE A 172 -11.48 -2.76 -1.61
C ILE A 172 -11.09 -4.14 -1.08
N LEU A 173 -11.96 -4.72 -0.24
CA LEU A 173 -11.82 -6.07 0.27
C LEU A 173 -12.61 -7.05 -0.61
N THR A 174 -12.13 -8.29 -0.72
CA THR A 174 -12.85 -9.35 -1.43
C THR A 174 -13.23 -10.45 -0.46
N ARG A 175 -14.53 -10.70 -0.28
CA ARG A 175 -15.07 -11.76 0.59
C ARG A 175 -16.06 -12.61 -0.20
N GLY A 176 -15.87 -13.94 -0.21
CA GLY A 176 -16.74 -14.86 -0.96
C GLY A 176 -16.82 -14.55 -2.46
N GLY A 177 -15.78 -13.96 -3.05
CA GLY A 177 -15.76 -13.51 -4.44
C GLY A 177 -16.48 -12.18 -4.72
N LEU A 178 -17.02 -11.52 -3.70
CA LEU A 178 -17.65 -10.20 -3.81
C LEU A 178 -16.69 -9.11 -3.32
N ALA A 179 -16.62 -8.02 -4.06
CA ALA A 179 -15.86 -6.83 -3.68
C ALA A 179 -16.72 -5.90 -2.81
N SER A 180 -16.15 -5.42 -1.71
CA SER A 180 -16.75 -4.42 -0.82
C SER A 180 -15.78 -3.28 -0.56
N GLU A 181 -16.30 -2.06 -0.55
CA GLU A 181 -15.50 -0.89 -0.19
C GLU A 181 -15.07 -0.93 1.28
N ASN A 182 -13.80 -0.67 1.53
CA ASN A 182 -13.20 -0.58 2.87
C ASN A 182 -12.30 0.66 2.96
N TYR A 183 -12.90 1.83 2.74
CA TYR A 183 -12.19 3.08 2.76
C TYR A 183 -13.09 4.27 3.06
N GLU A 184 -12.43 5.29 3.57
CA GLU A 184 -12.98 6.60 3.88
C GLU A 184 -12.19 7.69 3.14
N VAL A 185 -12.85 8.83 2.89
CA VAL A 185 -12.25 9.99 2.24
C VAL A 185 -12.15 11.13 3.25
N SER A 186 -10.97 11.74 3.32
CA SER A 186 -10.71 12.91 4.16
C SER A 186 -10.13 14.06 3.36
N ALA A 187 -10.42 15.29 3.79
CA ALA A 187 -9.63 16.46 3.43
C ALA A 187 -8.25 16.37 4.09
N ILE A 188 -7.19 16.67 3.35
CA ILE A 188 -5.81 16.75 3.85
C ILE A 188 -5.67 18.01 4.69
N GLU A 189 -6.00 19.17 4.14
CA GLU A 189 -6.13 20.42 4.88
C GLU A 189 -7.61 20.61 5.22
N LYS A 190 -7.97 20.35 6.49
CA LYS A 190 -9.37 20.31 6.96
C LYS A 190 -10.08 21.66 6.93
N ASP A 191 -9.30 22.74 6.85
CA ASP A 191 -9.73 24.14 6.75
C ASP A 191 -9.89 24.62 5.29
N LYS A 192 -9.60 23.76 4.30
CA LYS A 192 -9.72 24.08 2.87
C LYS A 192 -10.85 23.32 2.21
N ASP A 193 -11.22 23.81 1.02
CA ASP A 193 -12.27 23.21 0.21
C ASP A 193 -11.98 21.74 -0.14
N ALA A 194 -13.08 20.99 -0.27
CA ALA A 194 -13.08 19.59 -0.65
C ALA A 194 -12.97 19.45 -2.18
N GLU A 195 -11.76 19.59 -2.69
CA GLU A 195 -11.41 19.39 -4.10
C GLU A 195 -10.48 18.18 -4.28
N PRO A 196 -10.42 17.56 -5.48
CA PRO A 196 -9.61 16.37 -5.70
C PRO A 196 -8.16 16.48 -5.21
N LEU A 197 -7.50 17.64 -5.36
CA LEU A 197 -6.12 17.86 -4.91
C LEU A 197 -5.95 17.92 -3.39
N ASN A 198 -7.02 18.21 -2.64
CA ASN A 198 -7.03 18.26 -1.18
C ASN A 198 -7.70 17.03 -0.56
N LEU A 199 -8.14 16.05 -1.35
CA LEU A 199 -8.80 14.83 -0.86
C LEU A 199 -7.87 13.61 -0.94
N ILE A 200 -8.03 12.71 0.02
CA ILE A 200 -7.24 11.48 0.13
C ILE A 200 -8.10 10.30 0.59
N ALA A 201 -7.85 9.11 0.04
CA ALA A 201 -8.52 7.87 0.40
C ALA A 201 -7.68 7.07 1.40
N LEU A 202 -8.28 6.69 2.53
CA LEU A 202 -7.62 6.00 3.64
C LEU A 202 -8.46 4.80 4.07
N CYS A 203 -7.84 3.75 4.61
CA CYS A 203 -8.59 2.72 5.31
C CYS A 203 -9.27 3.29 6.58
N PRO A 204 -10.32 2.65 7.14
CA PRO A 204 -11.07 3.17 8.27
C PRO A 204 -10.21 3.51 9.50
N ASP A 205 -9.22 2.67 9.81
CA ASP A 205 -8.32 2.88 10.95
C ASP A 205 -7.44 4.12 10.77
N CYS A 206 -6.78 4.26 9.61
CA CYS A 206 -5.96 5.42 9.30
C CYS A 206 -6.80 6.70 9.22
N PHE A 207 -8.03 6.61 8.70
CA PHE A 207 -8.96 7.72 8.67
C PHE A 207 -9.28 8.22 10.08
N LEU A 208 -9.76 7.34 10.97
CA LEU A 208 -10.11 7.73 12.34
C LEU A 208 -8.87 8.21 13.13
N THR A 209 -7.72 7.59 12.92
CA THR A 209 -6.44 8.04 13.50
C THR A 209 -6.10 9.45 13.02
N TYR A 210 -6.27 9.74 11.73
CA TYR A 210 -6.05 11.08 11.19
C TYR A 210 -7.09 12.11 11.66
N GLN A 211 -8.33 11.67 11.88
CA GLN A 211 -9.36 12.53 12.46
C GLN A 211 -9.02 12.96 13.88
N ALA A 212 -8.46 12.05 14.68
CA ALA A 212 -7.98 12.31 16.03
C ALA A 212 -6.65 13.08 16.09
N GLU A 213 -5.81 13.05 15.04
CA GLU A 213 -4.46 13.62 15.04
C GLU A 213 -4.13 14.41 13.77
N SER A 214 -4.52 15.69 13.74
CA SER A 214 -4.24 16.60 12.62
C SER A 214 -2.97 17.45 12.82
N ARG A 215 -1.91 16.85 13.39
CA ARG A 215 -0.64 17.57 13.60
C ARG A 215 -0.02 17.96 12.25
N LYS A 216 0.60 19.14 12.19
CA LYS A 216 1.24 19.69 10.98
C LYS A 216 2.15 18.68 10.27
N LYS A 217 2.89 17.85 11.00
CA LYS A 217 3.77 16.82 10.44
C LYS A 217 3.00 15.80 9.58
N ILE A 218 1.84 15.33 10.04
CA ILE A 218 1.02 14.36 9.31
C ILE A 218 0.38 15.03 8.09
N VAL A 219 -0.15 16.24 8.24
CA VAL A 219 -0.69 17.03 7.12
C VAL A 219 0.35 17.18 6.01
N THR A 220 1.59 17.57 6.35
CA THR A 220 2.69 17.68 5.39
C THR A 220 3.00 16.34 4.72
N ALA A 221 2.99 15.23 5.46
CA ALA A 221 3.23 13.91 4.90
C ALA A 221 2.13 13.50 3.91
N LEU A 222 0.85 13.70 4.25
CA LEU A 222 -0.28 13.43 3.37
C LEU A 222 -0.26 14.31 2.10
N LYS A 223 0.13 15.59 2.22
CA LYS A 223 0.35 16.46 1.06
C LYS A 223 1.43 15.93 0.13
N ASN A 224 2.51 15.38 0.68
CA ASN A 224 3.58 14.78 -0.13
C ASN A 224 3.11 13.50 -0.81
N VAL A 225 2.41 12.61 -0.11
CA VAL A 225 1.80 11.41 -0.70
C VAL A 225 0.85 11.82 -1.83
N LYS A 226 -0.04 12.78 -1.58
CA LYS A 226 -0.99 13.25 -2.59
C LYS A 226 -0.31 13.77 -3.85
N LYS A 227 0.79 14.53 -3.72
CA LYS A 227 1.59 14.98 -4.88
C LYS A 227 2.14 13.81 -5.68
N ILE A 228 2.63 12.77 -5.02
CA ILE A 228 3.15 11.56 -5.69
C ILE A 228 2.02 10.84 -6.44
N LEU A 229 0.87 10.65 -5.79
CA LEU A 229 -0.30 10.00 -6.39
C LEU A 229 -0.81 10.76 -7.63
N VAL A 230 -0.95 12.09 -7.52
CA VAL A 230 -1.35 12.95 -8.64
C VAL A 230 -0.34 12.88 -9.79
N SER A 231 0.96 12.92 -9.48
CA SER A 231 2.02 12.81 -10.51
C SER A 231 1.93 11.47 -11.24
N ALA A 232 1.85 10.35 -10.50
CA ALA A 232 1.75 9.02 -11.08
C ALA A 232 0.49 8.86 -11.94
N HIS A 233 -0.65 9.35 -11.47
CA HIS A 233 -1.92 9.30 -12.20
C HIS A 233 -1.84 10.07 -13.52
N ASN A 234 -1.34 11.32 -13.49
CA ASN A 234 -1.20 12.17 -14.68
C ASN A 234 -0.19 11.61 -15.70
N SER A 235 0.93 11.08 -15.21
CA SER A 235 1.96 10.42 -16.04
C SER A 235 1.37 9.24 -16.82
N GLN A 236 0.62 8.38 -16.13
CA GLN A 236 -0.04 7.21 -16.73
C GLN A 236 -1.13 7.63 -17.73
N GLN A 237 -1.95 8.63 -17.40
CA GLN A 237 -2.99 9.15 -18.30
C GLN A 237 -2.40 9.75 -19.59
N SER A 238 -1.24 10.38 -19.53
CA SER A 238 -0.59 10.99 -20.71
C SER A 238 -0.25 9.99 -21.82
N ILE A 239 -0.12 8.70 -21.47
CA ILE A 239 0.21 7.62 -22.40
C ILE A 239 -0.83 6.47 -22.39
N SER A 240 -1.98 6.64 -21.71
CA SER A 240 -3.00 5.59 -21.56
C SER A 240 -3.56 5.15 -22.90
N ASP A 241 -3.83 6.10 -23.79
CA ASP A 241 -4.55 5.85 -25.06
C ASP A 241 -3.63 5.34 -26.16
N MET A 242 -2.31 5.29 -25.90
CA MET A 242 -1.36 4.68 -26.81
C MET A 242 -1.54 3.17 -26.81
N LYS A 243 -2.00 2.63 -27.93
CA LYS A 243 -1.98 1.18 -28.18
C LYS A 243 -0.54 0.74 -28.35
N LEU A 244 -0.17 -0.34 -27.64
CA LEU A 244 1.11 -1.00 -27.84
C LEU A 244 0.99 -1.99 -28.99
N ASP A 245 2.03 -2.04 -29.82
CA ASP A 245 2.10 -3.05 -30.87
C ASP A 245 2.18 -4.46 -30.29
N SER A 246 1.63 -5.41 -31.03
CA SER A 246 1.93 -6.84 -30.88
C SER A 246 3.43 -7.16 -30.93
N GLY A 247 4.23 -6.30 -31.55
CA GLY A 247 5.68 -6.43 -31.63
C GLY A 247 6.38 -6.35 -30.27
N ILE A 248 6.05 -5.34 -29.45
CA ILE A 248 6.63 -5.22 -28.10
C ILE A 248 6.23 -6.41 -27.22
N VAL A 249 4.98 -6.85 -27.34
CA VAL A 249 4.47 -8.05 -26.65
C VAL A 249 5.29 -9.29 -27.05
N SER A 250 5.58 -9.45 -28.34
CA SER A 250 6.35 -10.59 -28.86
C SER A 250 7.80 -10.59 -28.38
N VAL A 251 8.44 -9.42 -28.32
CA VAL A 251 9.81 -9.27 -27.79
C VAL A 251 9.85 -9.63 -26.30
N LEU A 252 8.95 -9.07 -25.49
CA LEU A 252 8.92 -9.34 -24.04
C LEU A 252 8.56 -10.80 -23.74
N THR A 253 7.62 -11.40 -24.48
CA THR A 253 7.28 -12.82 -24.36
C THR A 253 8.49 -13.72 -24.68
N SER A 254 9.30 -13.32 -25.66
CA SER A 254 10.50 -14.07 -26.04
C SER A 254 11.60 -13.94 -24.99
N LEU A 255 11.77 -12.76 -24.38
CA LEU A 255 12.70 -12.53 -23.27
C LEU A 255 12.36 -13.40 -22.06
N ASN A 256 11.09 -13.47 -21.67
CA ASN A 256 10.66 -14.26 -20.51
C ASN A 256 10.84 -15.78 -20.72
N LYS A 257 10.87 -16.26 -21.96
CA LYS A 257 11.11 -17.67 -22.29
C LYS A 257 12.58 -18.07 -22.31
N LEU A 258 13.50 -17.11 -22.24
CA LEU A 258 14.92 -17.43 -22.16
C LEU A 258 15.21 -18.02 -20.78
N LYS A 259 15.72 -19.25 -20.77
CA LYS A 259 16.45 -19.74 -19.60
C LYS A 259 17.71 -18.89 -19.49
N PHE A 260 17.95 -18.30 -18.31
CA PHE A 260 19.18 -17.58 -17.99
C PHE A 260 20.34 -18.59 -17.90
N ASP A 261 20.70 -19.20 -19.03
CA ASP A 261 21.96 -19.91 -19.14
C ASP A 261 23.05 -18.86 -19.30
N GLU A 262 24.09 -18.99 -18.48
CA GLU A 262 25.22 -18.07 -18.31
C GLU A 262 25.71 -17.49 -19.64
N TYR A 263 25.41 -16.21 -19.87
CA TYR A 263 26.05 -15.45 -20.93
C TYR A 263 27.12 -14.56 -20.32
N ASP A 264 28.32 -14.64 -20.90
CA ASP A 264 29.46 -13.77 -20.65
C ASP A 264 29.28 -12.46 -21.43
N ILE A 265 29.33 -11.32 -20.75
CA ILE A 265 28.88 -10.03 -21.30
C ILE A 265 29.80 -8.90 -20.83
N SER A 266 30.92 -8.77 -21.52
CA SER A 266 31.66 -7.51 -21.56
C SER A 266 31.12 -6.67 -22.72
N TYR A 267 30.19 -5.76 -22.43
CA TYR A 267 29.79 -4.68 -23.34
C TYR A 267 30.24 -3.34 -22.74
N ASP A 268 30.81 -2.45 -23.57
CA ASP A 268 31.34 -1.15 -23.15
C ASP A 268 30.28 -0.04 -23.41
N PRO A 269 29.55 0.44 -22.38
CA PRO A 269 28.48 1.42 -22.54
C PRO A 269 29.05 2.83 -22.69
N LYS A 270 29.83 3.07 -23.75
CA LYS A 270 30.51 4.35 -24.02
C LYS A 270 29.58 5.55 -24.28
N GLN A 271 28.25 5.38 -24.21
CA GLN A 271 27.27 6.46 -24.45
C GLN A 271 26.28 6.69 -23.29
N LEU A 272 26.37 5.95 -22.18
CA LEU A 272 25.36 6.03 -21.12
C LEU A 272 25.53 7.27 -20.23
N THR A 273 26.77 7.71 -20.01
CA THR A 273 27.10 8.90 -19.20
C THR A 273 26.63 10.21 -19.84
N ASP A 274 26.48 10.23 -21.17
CA ASP A 274 26.01 11.40 -21.92
C ASP A 274 24.48 11.56 -21.84
N LYS A 275 23.76 10.46 -21.54
CA LYS A 275 22.28 10.41 -21.49
C LYS A 275 21.73 10.50 -20.07
N ILE A 276 22.40 9.82 -19.14
CA ILE A 276 22.04 9.86 -17.72
C ILE A 276 23.26 10.34 -16.96
N SER A 277 23.26 11.63 -16.60
CA SER A 277 24.31 12.22 -15.78
C SER A 277 24.37 11.50 -14.42
N PRO A 278 25.48 10.80 -14.09
CA PRO A 278 25.62 10.12 -12.81
C PRO A 278 25.62 11.09 -11.61
N LYS A 279 25.95 12.37 -11.85
CA LYS A 279 25.88 13.42 -10.84
C LYS A 279 24.43 13.80 -10.50
N ASN A 280 23.52 13.71 -11.46
CA ASN A 280 22.12 14.12 -11.29
C ASN A 280 21.22 12.93 -10.92
N ASN A 281 21.52 11.72 -11.40
CA ASN A 281 20.71 10.54 -11.12
C ASN A 281 21.54 9.23 -11.14
N ARG A 282 22.41 9.07 -10.13
CA ARG A 282 23.30 7.91 -9.98
C ARG A 282 22.54 6.58 -9.97
N THR A 283 21.38 6.52 -9.30
CA THR A 283 20.58 5.30 -9.17
C THR A 283 20.05 4.85 -10.52
N LEU A 284 19.44 5.75 -11.30
CA LEU A 284 18.97 5.44 -12.64
C LEU A 284 20.14 5.01 -13.56
N TYR A 285 21.28 5.71 -13.47
CA TYR A 285 22.47 5.36 -14.23
C TYR A 285 22.94 3.93 -13.91
N GLN A 286 23.02 3.55 -12.63
CA GLN A 286 23.44 2.20 -12.24
C GLN A 286 22.44 1.12 -12.64
N LEU A 287 21.12 1.38 -12.50
CA LEU A 287 20.07 0.45 -12.91
C LEU A 287 20.15 0.15 -14.41
N VAL A 288 20.16 1.22 -15.23
CA VAL A 288 20.23 1.08 -16.69
C VAL A 288 21.57 0.48 -17.10
N LYS A 289 22.69 0.88 -16.48
CA LYS A 289 24.01 0.34 -16.77
C LYS A 289 24.05 -1.18 -16.57
N ASN A 290 23.59 -1.68 -15.42
CA ASN A 290 23.61 -3.11 -15.15
C ASN A 290 22.68 -3.87 -16.09
N GLN A 291 21.45 -3.38 -16.31
CA GLN A 291 20.52 -4.02 -17.24
C GLN A 291 21.01 -4.03 -18.70
N VAL A 292 21.67 -2.97 -19.16
CA VAL A 292 22.24 -2.86 -20.51
C VAL A 292 23.48 -3.74 -20.66
N ILE A 293 24.42 -3.69 -19.71
CA ILE A 293 25.62 -4.53 -19.76
C ILE A 293 25.23 -6.00 -19.78
N ASP A 294 24.30 -6.40 -18.92
CA ASP A 294 23.97 -7.81 -18.70
C ASP A 294 22.99 -8.38 -19.73
N ASN A 295 22.36 -7.57 -20.59
CA ASN A 295 21.29 -8.09 -21.45
C ASN A 295 21.19 -7.49 -22.85
N TYR A 296 21.98 -6.45 -23.18
CA TYR A 296 21.82 -5.72 -24.43
C TYR A 296 21.98 -6.62 -25.68
N LEU A 297 23.03 -7.43 -25.74
CA LEU A 297 23.27 -8.33 -26.89
C LEU A 297 22.15 -9.38 -27.03
N THR A 298 21.62 -9.86 -25.91
CA THR A 298 20.53 -10.82 -25.87
C THR A 298 19.24 -10.21 -26.40
N ILE A 299 18.86 -9.02 -25.91
CA ILE A 299 17.70 -8.27 -26.40
C ILE A 299 17.85 -7.97 -27.90
N GLN A 300 19.03 -7.51 -28.32
CA GLN A 300 19.31 -7.21 -29.72
C GLN A 300 19.14 -8.43 -30.62
N LYS A 301 19.66 -9.60 -30.20
CA LYS A 301 19.51 -10.85 -30.95
C LYS A 301 18.05 -11.26 -31.10
N ILE A 302 17.24 -11.14 -30.04
CA ILE A 302 15.80 -11.46 -30.07
C ILE A 302 15.08 -10.57 -31.06
N ILE A 303 15.27 -9.25 -30.96
CA ILE A 303 14.63 -8.27 -31.84
C ILE A 303 14.99 -8.57 -33.30
N ILE A 304 16.27 -8.72 -33.63
CA ILE A 304 16.72 -9.02 -35.00
C ILE A 304 16.12 -10.33 -35.53
N ASN A 305 16.04 -11.36 -34.68
CA ASN A 305 15.50 -12.65 -35.10
C ASN A 305 13.99 -12.57 -35.39
N LEU A 306 13.24 -11.91 -34.51
CA LEU A 306 11.79 -11.73 -34.70
C LEU A 306 11.48 -10.86 -35.94
N ASP A 307 12.27 -9.81 -36.17
CA ASP A 307 12.14 -8.90 -37.31
C ASP A 307 12.43 -9.64 -38.63
N LYS A 308 13.52 -10.42 -38.69
CA LYS A 308 13.83 -11.29 -39.84
C LYS A 308 12.76 -12.34 -40.13
N GLN A 309 12.03 -12.79 -39.10
CA GLN A 309 10.92 -13.74 -39.24
C GLN A 309 9.60 -13.05 -39.66
N GLY A 310 9.59 -11.72 -39.81
CA GLY A 310 8.38 -10.93 -40.08
C GLY A 310 7.35 -10.97 -38.94
N ARG A 311 7.78 -11.33 -37.72
CA ARG A 311 6.89 -11.41 -36.55
C ARG A 311 6.73 -10.06 -35.84
N ILE A 312 7.69 -9.17 -36.04
CA ILE A 312 7.66 -7.79 -35.56
C ILE A 312 8.15 -6.88 -36.68
N ASP A 313 7.83 -5.60 -36.58
CA ASP A 313 8.49 -4.51 -37.30
C ASP A 313 9.33 -3.72 -36.28
N TYR A 314 10.65 -3.73 -36.44
CA TYR A 314 11.53 -3.04 -35.51
C TYR A 314 11.38 -1.51 -35.55
N GLU A 315 11.12 -0.91 -36.71
CA GLU A 315 10.97 0.55 -36.85
C GLU A 315 9.71 1.02 -36.12
N ASP A 316 8.62 0.26 -36.22
CA ASP A 316 7.37 0.55 -35.51
C ASP A 316 7.57 0.51 -33.98
N ILE A 317 8.34 -0.46 -33.48
CA ILE A 317 8.67 -0.53 -32.05
C ILE A 317 9.49 0.70 -31.62
N GLN A 318 10.50 1.10 -32.40
CA GLN A 318 11.29 2.29 -32.12
C GLN A 318 10.40 3.54 -32.06
N TYR A 319 9.51 3.71 -33.05
CA TYR A 319 8.58 4.83 -33.10
C TYR A 319 7.68 4.90 -31.87
N GLN A 320 7.13 3.76 -31.42
CA GLN A 320 6.27 3.72 -30.24
C GLN A 320 7.01 4.10 -28.95
N MET A 321 8.22 3.56 -28.75
CA MET A 321 9.05 3.90 -27.59
C MET A 321 9.39 5.39 -27.56
N ARG A 322 9.80 5.94 -28.72
CA ARG A 322 10.11 7.36 -28.88
C ARG A 322 8.89 8.26 -28.68
N SER A 323 7.73 7.83 -29.16
CA SER A 323 6.46 8.57 -29.00
C SER A 323 6.05 8.67 -27.53
N MET A 324 6.14 7.57 -26.77
CA MET A 324 5.88 7.57 -25.33
C MET A 324 6.84 8.52 -24.60
N TYR A 325 8.14 8.44 -24.91
CA TYR A 325 9.15 9.35 -24.35
C TYR A 325 8.83 10.82 -24.64
N LYS A 326 8.56 11.17 -25.90
CA LYS A 326 8.29 12.56 -26.32
C LYS A 326 7.07 13.15 -25.61
N LYS A 327 5.99 12.37 -25.45
CA LYS A 327 4.80 12.82 -24.71
C LYS A 327 5.12 13.12 -23.25
N LEU A 328 5.84 12.21 -22.57
CA LEU A 328 6.19 12.40 -21.17
C LEU A 328 7.18 13.56 -20.98
N LYS A 329 8.13 13.74 -21.90
CA LYS A 329 9.05 14.89 -21.89
C LYS A 329 8.30 16.20 -22.11
N ALA A 330 7.33 16.24 -23.03
CA ALA A 330 6.48 17.41 -23.27
C ALA A 330 5.63 17.77 -22.03
N ALA A 331 5.21 16.77 -21.26
CA ALA A 331 4.56 16.93 -19.95
C ALA A 331 5.53 17.27 -18.80
N LYS A 332 6.82 17.50 -19.10
CA LYS A 332 7.88 17.91 -18.16
C LYS A 332 8.22 16.88 -17.07
N HIS A 333 8.01 15.60 -17.33
CA HIS A 333 8.43 14.54 -16.43
C HIS A 333 9.96 14.40 -16.38
N GLY A 334 10.50 14.04 -15.21
CA GLY A 334 11.93 13.78 -15.03
C GLY A 334 12.34 12.40 -15.58
N ASN A 335 13.64 12.20 -15.88
CA ASN A 335 14.12 10.97 -16.52
C ASN A 335 13.74 9.66 -15.79
N LEU A 336 13.78 9.65 -14.45
CA LEU A 336 13.37 8.48 -13.66
C LEU A 336 11.87 8.23 -13.74
N GLU A 337 11.07 9.29 -13.70
CA GLU A 337 9.61 9.19 -13.84
C GLU A 337 9.22 8.68 -15.23
N ILE A 338 9.90 9.16 -16.27
CA ILE A 338 9.73 8.67 -17.64
C ILE A 338 10.04 7.17 -17.72
N PHE A 339 11.20 6.76 -17.18
CA PHE A 339 11.62 5.36 -17.20
C PHE A 339 10.60 4.44 -16.50
N ASN A 340 10.15 4.81 -15.30
CA ASN A 340 9.17 4.03 -14.54
C ASN A 340 7.82 4.00 -15.26
N THR A 341 7.35 5.14 -15.76
CA THR A 341 6.04 5.24 -16.42
C THR A 341 5.97 4.39 -17.70
N ILE A 342 7.02 4.42 -18.53
CA ILE A 342 7.08 3.56 -19.73
C ILE A 342 7.15 2.08 -19.32
N SER A 343 7.99 1.73 -18.33
CA SER A 343 8.11 0.34 -17.86
C SER A 343 6.78 -0.20 -17.34
N GLU A 344 6.05 0.58 -16.54
CA GLU A 344 4.72 0.23 -16.04
C GLU A 344 3.68 0.10 -17.16
N LYS A 345 3.74 0.96 -18.18
CA LYS A 345 2.87 0.85 -19.36
C LYS A 345 3.10 -0.45 -20.10
N LEU A 346 4.35 -0.85 -20.30
CA LEU A 346 4.71 -2.13 -20.91
C LEU A 346 4.23 -3.29 -20.04
N HIS A 347 4.45 -3.24 -18.73
CA HIS A 347 4.00 -4.26 -17.78
C HIS A 347 2.48 -4.46 -17.85
N LYS A 348 1.70 -3.38 -17.73
CA LYS A 348 0.23 -3.44 -17.74
C LYS A 348 -0.34 -4.01 -19.04
N ALA A 349 0.28 -3.69 -20.18
CA ALA A 349 -0.23 -4.12 -21.47
C ALA A 349 0.23 -5.53 -21.89
N THR A 350 1.37 -5.98 -21.38
CA THR A 350 1.97 -7.27 -21.79
C THR A 350 1.87 -8.35 -20.72
N LEU A 351 1.55 -7.97 -19.48
CA LEU A 351 1.54 -8.81 -18.27
C LEU A 351 2.87 -9.51 -18.01
N GLN A 352 3.97 -8.99 -18.56
CA GLN A 352 5.32 -9.50 -18.33
C GLN A 352 5.92 -8.88 -17.08
N ASP A 353 6.87 -9.56 -16.44
CA ASP A 353 7.53 -9.05 -15.24
C ASP A 353 8.12 -7.65 -15.48
N ILE A 354 7.92 -6.74 -14.51
CA ILE A 354 8.40 -5.36 -14.59
C ILE A 354 9.91 -5.28 -14.85
N TYR A 355 10.68 -6.27 -14.37
CA TYR A 355 12.10 -6.39 -14.64
C TYR A 355 12.40 -6.51 -16.15
N PHE A 356 11.68 -7.37 -16.88
CA PHE A 356 11.85 -7.50 -18.33
C PHE A 356 11.40 -6.25 -19.08
N CYS A 357 10.34 -5.59 -18.60
CA CYS A 357 9.91 -4.31 -19.15
C CYS A 357 10.99 -3.24 -18.99
N GLN A 358 11.57 -3.12 -17.80
CA GLN A 358 12.69 -2.20 -17.53
C GLN A 358 13.91 -2.50 -18.40
N MET A 359 14.25 -3.77 -18.61
CA MET A 359 15.34 -4.18 -19.52
C MET A 359 15.11 -3.67 -20.95
N ILE A 360 13.88 -3.78 -21.46
CA ILE A 360 13.51 -3.25 -22.78
C ILE A 360 13.62 -1.73 -22.82
N VAL A 361 13.11 -1.01 -21.82
CA VAL A 361 13.25 0.46 -21.77
C VAL A 361 14.73 0.86 -21.74
N SER A 362 15.54 0.17 -20.94
CA SER A 362 16.99 0.35 -20.86
C SER A 362 17.70 0.13 -22.21
N TYR A 363 17.31 -0.90 -22.97
CA TYR A 363 17.80 -1.12 -24.34
C TYR A 363 17.48 0.07 -25.27
N PHE A 364 16.25 0.58 -25.22
CA PHE A 364 15.83 1.72 -26.06
C PHE A 364 16.44 3.07 -25.62
N ILE A 365 16.75 3.24 -24.33
CA ILE A 365 17.59 4.37 -23.86
C ILE A 365 18.97 4.28 -24.51
N GLN A 366 19.59 3.11 -24.50
CA GLN A 366 20.90 2.92 -25.12
C GLN A 366 20.87 3.16 -26.64
N LYS A 367 19.78 2.83 -27.33
CA LYS A 367 19.59 3.10 -28.77
C LYS A 367 19.25 4.55 -29.14
N CYS A 368 19.17 5.46 -28.16
CA CYS A 368 18.71 6.86 -28.36
C CYS A 368 17.24 6.96 -28.76
N GLU A 369 16.40 5.98 -28.46
CA GLU A 369 14.96 6.09 -28.73
C GLU A 369 14.21 6.69 -27.54
N VAL A 370 14.82 6.67 -26.35
CA VAL A 370 14.24 7.15 -25.08
C VAL A 370 15.31 7.92 -24.31
N LEU A 371 14.95 9.04 -23.67
CA LEU A 371 15.88 9.94 -22.96
C LEU A 371 16.96 10.60 -23.86
N GLU A 372 16.60 10.96 -25.11
CA GLU A 372 17.42 11.84 -25.97
C GLU A 372 17.60 13.25 -25.39
#